data_AF-A0A937W7T1-F1
#
_entry.id   AF-A0A937W7T1-F1
#
_cell.length_a   1.000
_cell.length_b   1.000
_cell.length_c   1.000
_cell.angle_alpha   90.00
_cell.angle_beta   90.00
_cell.angle_gamma   90.00
#
_symmetry.space_group_name_H-M   'P 1'
#
loop_
_entity.id
_entity.type
_entity.pdbx_description
1 polymer ?
#
loop_
_entity_poly.entity_id
_entity_poly.type
_entity_poly.pdbx_seq_one_letter_code
_entity_poly.pdbx_strand_id
1 'polypeptide(L)'
;MGGIVYPTAEGLYQIYGRKRTIEVEAYLSSLVEMFSEKFIFLVWDNATTHTTEMLSPFFQEYKNHICPVFLPTYSPRLNLLERLWR
;
A
#
# COMPACT_ATOMS: atom_id res chain seq x y z
N MET A 1 1.94 4.46 -8.75
CA MET A 1 1.87 3.51 -7.61
C MET A 1 0.81 2.47 -7.93
N GLY A 2 0.96 1.23 -7.48
CA GLY A 2 -0.02 0.20 -7.78
C GLY A 2 0.04 -0.94 -6.79
N GLY A 3 -1.07 -1.66 -6.67
CA GLY A 3 -1.28 -2.79 -5.80
C GLY A 3 -2.28 -3.76 -6.41
N ILE A 4 -2.50 -4.88 -5.72
CA ILE A 4 -3.45 -5.91 -6.12
C ILE A 4 -4.35 -6.21 -4.93
N VAL A 5 -5.64 -6.34 -5.20
CA VAL A 5 -6.61 -6.81 -4.22
C VAL A 5 -6.56 -8.33 -4.17
N TYR A 6 -6.25 -8.89 -3.00
CA TYR A 6 -6.35 -10.33 -2.77
C TYR A 6 -7.72 -10.66 -2.12
N PRO A 7 -8.40 -11.76 -2.51
CA PRO A 7 -7.99 -12.80 -3.48
C PRO A 7 -8.45 -12.56 -4.93
N THR A 8 -9.16 -11.47 -5.23
CA THR A 8 -9.76 -11.24 -6.56
C THR A 8 -8.73 -11.00 -7.66
N ALA A 9 -7.50 -10.66 -7.30
CA ALA A 9 -6.40 -10.30 -8.19
C ALA A 9 -6.68 -9.05 -9.04
N GLU A 10 -7.61 -8.20 -8.61
CA GLU A 10 -7.89 -6.92 -9.25
C GLU A 10 -6.70 -5.96 -9.06
N GLY A 11 -6.18 -5.43 -10.16
CA GLY A 11 -5.09 -4.45 -10.16
C GLY A 11 -5.62 -3.04 -9.91
N LEU A 12 -5.08 -2.37 -8.90
CA LEU A 12 -5.33 -0.97 -8.61
C LEU A 12 -4.05 -0.18 -8.87
N TYR A 13 -4.12 0.88 -9.68
CA TYR A 13 -2.96 1.70 -9.93
C TYR A 13 -3.34 3.17 -10.18
N GLN A 14 -2.45 4.05 -9.76
CA GLN A 14 -2.49 5.47 -10.09
C GLN A 14 -1.13 5.90 -10.64
N ILE A 15 -1.11 6.63 -11.75
CA ILE A 15 0.13 7.06 -12.40
C ILE A 15 0.52 8.43 -11.84
N TYR A 16 1.73 8.50 -11.29
CA TYR A 16 2.31 9.73 -10.78
C TYR A 16 3.63 10.01 -11.50
N GLY A 17 3.91 11.28 -11.79
CA GLY A 17 5.16 11.69 -12.44
C GLY A 17 6.41 11.54 -11.55
N ARG A 18 6.23 11.36 -10.23
CA ARG A 18 7.29 11.10 -9.25
C ARG A 18 6.77 10.13 -8.18
N LYS A 19 7.65 9.35 -7.54
CA LYS A 19 7.31 8.53 -6.36
C LYS A 19 7.80 9.23 -5.09
N ARG A 20 6.99 10.14 -4.57
CA ARG A 20 7.25 10.87 -3.30
C ARG A 20 6.25 10.40 -2.26
N THR A 21 6.56 10.62 -0.97
CA THR A 21 5.65 10.28 0.14
C THR A 21 4.25 10.89 -0.02
N ILE A 22 4.14 12.13 -0.50
CA ILE A 22 2.83 12.76 -0.76
C ILE A 22 1.97 12.00 -1.77
N GLU A 23 2.59 11.39 -2.79
CA GLU A 23 1.89 10.56 -3.77
C GLU A 23 1.52 9.19 -3.18
N VAL A 24 2.30 8.71 -2.21
CA VAL A 24 1.96 7.49 -1.43
C VAL A 24 0.72 7.76 -0.61
N GLU A 25 0.71 8.85 0.16
CA GLU A 25 -0.42 9.22 1.00
C GLU A 25 -1.70 9.43 0.18
N ALA A 26 -1.63 10.18 -0.94
CA ALA A 26 -2.76 10.37 -1.83
C ALA A 26 -3.33 9.05 -2.40
N TYR A 27 -2.44 8.11 -2.73
CA TYR A 27 -2.83 6.77 -3.16
C TYR A 27 -3.53 6.00 -2.03
N LEU A 28 -3.01 6.05 -0.80
CA LEU A 28 -3.62 5.39 0.35
C LEU A 28 -4.98 5.99 0.71
N SER A 29 -5.15 7.31 0.64
CA SER A 29 -6.44 7.97 0.85
C SER A 29 -7.48 7.47 -0.15
N SER A 30 -7.09 7.34 -1.42
CA SER A 30 -7.96 6.80 -2.47
C SER A 30 -8.37 5.35 -2.19
N LEU A 31 -7.48 4.53 -1.62
CA LEU A 31 -7.80 3.15 -1.23
C LEU A 31 -8.80 3.11 -0.07
N VAL A 32 -8.62 3.95 0.95
CA VAL A 32 -9.55 4.03 2.09
C VAL A 32 -10.93 4.49 1.64
N GLU A 33 -11.02 5.44 0.70
CA GLU A 33 -12.31 5.85 0.13
C GLU A 33 -12.95 4.74 -0.70
N MET A 34 -12.18 4.07 -1.56
CA MET A 34 -12.66 2.97 -2.41
C MET A 34 -13.18 1.78 -1.60
N PHE A 35 -12.54 1.50 -0.46
CA PHE A 35 -12.89 0.39 0.43
C PHE A 35 -13.42 0.89 1.77
N SER A 36 -14.23 1.95 1.78
CA SER A 36 -14.73 2.60 2.99
C SER A 36 -15.50 1.69 3.95
N GLU A 37 -16.12 0.62 3.45
CA GLU A 37 -16.84 -0.37 4.24
C GLU A 37 -15.97 -1.57 4.67
N LYS A 38 -14.69 -1.59 4.30
CA LYS A 38 -13.78 -2.73 4.55
C LYS A 38 -12.55 -2.28 5.33
N PHE A 39 -12.01 -3.21 6.11
CA PHE A 39 -10.68 -3.05 6.70
C PHE A 39 -9.60 -3.51 5.74
N ILE A 40 -8.63 -2.66 5.45
CA ILE A 40 -7.56 -2.89 4.48
C ILE A 40 -6.31 -3.38 5.21
N PHE A 41 -5.85 -4.58 4.86
CA PHE A 41 -4.48 -5.01 5.16
C PHE A 41 -3.56 -4.63 4.00
N LEU A 42 -2.72 -3.61 4.22
CA LEU A 42 -1.78 -3.13 3.24
C LEU A 42 -0.47 -3.90 3.35
N VAL A 43 -0.29 -4.92 2.51
CA VAL A 43 0.95 -5.70 2.46
C VAL A 43 1.92 -5.06 1.47
N TRP A 44 3.07 -4.57 1.96
CA TRP A 44 4.09 -3.93 1.12
C TRP A 44 5.51 -4.12 1.67
N ASP A 45 6.51 -3.81 0.85
CA ASP A 45 7.93 -3.97 1.18
C ASP A 45 8.47 -2.85 2.08
N ASN A 46 9.67 -3.06 2.65
CA ASN A 46 10.35 -2.09 3.51
C ASN A 46 11.07 -0.98 2.72
N ALA A 47 10.53 -0.54 1.59
CA ALA A 47 11.09 0.58 0.85
C ALA A 47 11.10 1.85 1.71
N THR A 48 12.14 2.68 1.58
CA THR A 48 12.31 3.91 2.40
C THR A 48 11.11 4.87 2.30
N THR A 49 10.40 4.83 1.17
CA THR A 49 9.18 5.63 0.94
C THR A 49 7.97 5.14 1.73
N HIS A 50 7.96 3.89 2.20
CA HIS A 50 6.87 3.29 2.99
C HIS A 50 7.15 3.33 4.50
N THR A 51 8.43 3.38 4.89
CA THR A 51 8.86 3.37 6.30
C THR A 51 9.06 4.77 6.88
N THR A 52 8.67 5.81 6.15
CA THR A 52 8.87 7.20 6.58
C THR A 52 7.85 7.59 7.65
N GLU A 53 8.32 8.27 8.70
CA GLU A 53 7.45 8.80 9.77
C GLU A 53 6.40 9.80 9.27
N MET A 54 6.59 10.33 8.06
CA MET A 54 5.63 11.20 7.38
C MET A 54 4.27 10.53 7.15
N LEU A 55 4.20 9.20 7.06
CA LEU A 55 2.93 8.47 6.93
C LEU A 55 2.30 8.10 8.27
N SER A 56 3.01 8.31 9.39
CA SER A 56 2.50 8.00 10.73
C SER A 56 1.20 8.74 11.07
N PRO A 57 1.03 10.05 10.76
CA PRO A 57 -0.23 10.74 11.00
C PRO A 57 -1.40 10.11 10.23
N PHE A 58 -1.20 9.77 8.95
CA PHE A 58 -2.19 9.10 8.12
C PHE A 58 -2.63 7.75 8.73
N PHE A 59 -1.67 6.90 9.12
CA PHE A 59 -2.01 5.62 9.72
C PHE A 59 -2.66 5.74 11.11
N GLN A 60 -2.38 6.82 11.84
CA GLN A 60 -3.09 7.10 13.09
C GLN A 60 -4.54 7.55 12.86
N GLU A 61 -4.75 8.42 11.87
CA GLU A 61 -6.08 8.91 11.48
C GLU A 61 -6.96 7.75 10.98
N TYR A 62 -6.41 6.87 10.14
CA TYR A 62 -7.14 5.77 9.52
C TYR A 62 -6.88 4.40 10.18
N LYS A 63 -6.42 4.35 11.43
CA LYS A 63 -6.05 3.11 12.14
C LYS A 63 -7.16 2.04 12.19
N ASN A 64 -8.42 2.46 12.09
CA ASN A 64 -9.59 1.58 12.11
C ASN A 64 -10.04 1.13 10.70
N HIS A 65 -9.37 1.58 9.64
CA HIS A 65 -9.69 1.27 8.25
C HIS A 65 -8.52 0.67 7.48
N ILE A 66 -7.27 1.01 7.83
CA ILE A 66 -6.08 0.50 7.13
C ILE A 66 -4.96 0.17 8.12
N CYS A 67 -4.32 -0.99 7.90
CA CYS A 67 -3.18 -1.47 8.66
C CYS A 67 -2.03 -1.83 7.73
N PRO A 68 -0.86 -1.18 7.83
CA PRO A 68 0.33 -1.57 7.10
C PRO A 68 0.95 -2.84 7.70
N VAL A 69 1.18 -3.83 6.85
CA VAL A 69 1.85 -5.10 7.17
C VAL A 69 3.12 -5.18 6.32
N PHE A 70 4.26 -5.03 6.97
CA PHE A 70 5.56 -5.07 6.30
C PHE A 70 6.01 -6.51 6.08
N LEU A 71 6.48 -6.80 4.87
CA LEU A 71 7.08 -8.09 4.57
C LEU A 71 8.44 -8.25 5.28
N PRO A 72 8.82 -9.48 5.67
CA PRO A 72 10.16 -9.73 6.18
C PRO A 72 11.22 -9.38 5.13
N THR A 73 12.32 -8.76 5.59
CA THR A 73 13.42 -8.34 4.70
C THR A 73 13.95 -9.52 3.88
N TYR A 74 14.27 -9.27 2.60
CA TYR A 74 14.76 -10.28 1.65
C TYR A 74 13.78 -11.44 1.35
N SER A 75 12.47 -11.22 1.47
CA SER A 75 11.45 -12.22 1.11
C SER A 75 10.64 -11.86 -0.15
N PRO A 76 11.27 -11.69 -1.33
CA PRO A 76 10.58 -11.27 -2.56
C PRO A 76 9.51 -12.29 -3.01
N ARG A 77 9.69 -13.56 -2.64
CA ARG A 77 8.74 -14.65 -2.95
C ARG A 77 7.37 -14.48 -2.28
N LEU A 78 7.27 -13.62 -1.25
CA LEU A 78 6.01 -13.34 -0.54
C LEU A 78 5.27 -12.12 -1.13
N ASN A 79 5.91 -11.33 -1.98
CA ASN A 79 5.26 -10.21 -2.63
C ASN A 79 4.43 -10.72 -3.83
N LEU A 80 3.10 -10.70 -3.70
CA LEU A 80 2.21 -11.12 -4.78
C LEU A 80 2.41 -10.30 -6.06
N LEU A 81 2.82 -9.03 -5.96
CA LEU A 81 3.16 -8.20 -7.11
C LEU A 81 4.35 -8.78 -7.87
N GLU A 82 5.41 -9.26 -7.20
CA GLU A 82 6.60 -9.83 -7.87
C GLU A 82 6.29 -11.10 -8.67
N ARG A 83 5.19 -11.80 -8.35
CA ARG A 83 4.72 -12.94 -9.15
C ARG A 83 4.01 -12.53 -10.44
N LEU A 84 3.46 -11.32 -10.50
CA LEU A 84 2.70 -10.80 -11.64
C LEU A 84 3.56 -10.05 -12.67
N TRP A 85 4.76 -9.60 -12.30
CA TRP A 85 5.69 -8.92 -13.21
C TRP A 85 6.69 -9.88 -13.92
N ARG A 86 6.35 -11.16 -14.07
CA ARG A 86 7.15 -12.11 -14.87
C ARG A 86 6.70 -12.17 -16.32
#